data_AF-A0A7C1MGX3-F1
#
_entry.id   AF-A0A7C1MGX3-F1
#
_cell.length_a   1.000
_cell.length_b   1.000
_cell.length_c   1.000
_cell.angle_alpha   90.00
_cell.angle_beta   90.00
_cell.angle_gamma   90.00
#
_symmetry.space_group_name_H-M   'P 1'
#
loop_
_entity.id
_entity.type
_entity.pdbx_description
1 polymer ?
#
loop_
_entity_poly.entity_id
_entity_poly.type
_entity_poly.pdbx_seq_one_letter_code
_entity_poly.pdbx_strand_id
1 'polypeptide(L)' 'MPENKIVLEDDKMCFACGVNNPSGLKLKFCLKSDSPQTRLPAKIETRFTPAKIYQGFNNIVHGG' A
#
# COMPACT_ATOMS: atom_id res chain seq x y z
N MET A 1 8.11 -26.16 -27.36
CA MET A 1 6.86 -25.71 -26.71
C MET A 1 6.97 -24.20 -26.58
N PRO A 2 6.04 -23.38 -27.08
CA PRO A 2 6.18 -21.94 -26.94
C PRO A 2 6.05 -21.60 -25.45
N GLU A 3 7.05 -20.88 -24.93
CA GLU A 3 7.03 -20.35 -23.58
C GLU A 3 5.88 -19.36 -23.46
N ASN A 4 4.89 -19.70 -22.63
CA ASN A 4 3.74 -18.83 -22.38
C ASN A 4 4.21 -17.69 -21.46
N LYS A 5 4.74 -16.62 -22.05
CA LYS A 5 5.21 -15.45 -21.31
C LYS A 5 4.02 -14.64 -20.82
N ILE A 6 3.70 -14.77 -19.53
CA ILE A 6 2.70 -13.93 -18.87
C ILE A 6 3.30 -12.53 -18.70
N VAL A 7 2.63 -11.53 -19.28
CA VAL A 7 2.96 -10.11 -19.05
C VAL A 7 2.19 -9.66 -17.81
N LEU A 8 2.91 -9.22 -16.77
CA LEU A 8 2.32 -8.65 -15.56
C LEU A 8 2.40 -7.13 -15.66
N GLU A 9 1.25 -6.47 -15.63
CA GLU A 9 1.13 -5.02 -15.73
C GLU A 9 0.43 -4.46 -14.49
N ASP A 10 0.82 -3.26 -14.07
CA ASP A 10 0.13 -2.51 -13.02
C ASP A 10 -0.91 -1.58 -13.65
N ASP A 11 -2.19 -1.94 -13.52
CA ASP A 11 -3.33 -1.15 -13.99
C ASP A 11 -3.71 -0.01 -13.02
N LYS A 12 -2.93 0.17 -11.94
CA LYS A 12 -3.13 1.14 -10.87
C LYS A 12 -4.42 0.95 -10.08
N MET A 13 -4.99 -0.26 -10.07
CA MET A 13 -6.22 -0.60 -9.34
C MET A 13 -5.95 -1.30 -8.00
N CYS A 14 -4.69 -1.46 -7.59
CA CYS A 14 -4.34 -2.01 -6.27
C CYS A 14 -5.14 -1.35 -5.14
N PHE A 15 -5.75 -2.14 -4.26
CA PHE A 15 -6.55 -1.60 -3.15
C PHE A 15 -5.71 -0.73 -2.19
N ALA A 16 -4.44 -1.09 -1.97
CA ALA A 16 -3.56 -0.35 -1.07
C ALA A 16 -3.05 0.96 -1.70
N CYS A 17 -2.35 0.90 -2.84
CA CYS A 17 -1.64 2.05 -3.42
C CYS A 17 -2.19 2.52 -4.78
N GLY A 18 -3.13 1.78 -5.37
CA GLY A 18 -3.67 2.06 -6.68
C GLY A 18 -4.43 3.39 -6.72
N VAL A 19 -3.90 4.35 -7.47
CA VAL A 19 -4.46 5.71 -7.56
C VAL A 19 -5.79 5.74 -8.32
N ASN A 20 -6.03 4.75 -9.18
CA ASN A 20 -7.24 4.66 -10.00
C ASN A 20 -8.36 3.90 -9.30
N ASN A 21 -8.08 3.18 -8.20
CA ASN A 21 -9.11 2.44 -7.47
C ASN A 21 -9.99 3.41 -6.66
N PRO A 22 -11.28 3.58 -6.99
CA PRO A 22 -12.16 4.49 -6.25
C PRO A 22 -12.29 4.10 -4.77
N SER A 23 -12.34 2.79 -4.49
CA SER A 23 -12.46 2.21 -3.15
C SER A 23 -11.11 1.99 -2.46
N GLY A 24 -9.99 2.22 -3.13
CA GLY A 24 -8.66 1.99 -2.58
C GLY A 24 -8.21 3.04 -1.56
N LEU A 25 -7.28 2.64 -0.70
CA LEU A 25 -6.68 3.45 0.37
C LEU A 25 -5.76 4.56 -0.16
N LYS A 26 -5.22 4.38 -1.37
CA LYS A 26 -4.33 5.34 -2.07
C LYS A 26 -3.09 5.70 -1.24
N LEU A 27 -2.51 4.71 -0.57
CA LEU A 27 -1.35 4.85 0.29
C LEU A 27 -0.12 5.35 -0.49
N LYS A 28 0.65 6.24 0.15
CA LYS A 28 1.94 6.72 -0.35
C LYS A 28 3.04 6.30 0.61
N PHE A 29 4.01 5.54 0.11
CA PHE A 29 5.10 5.00 0.92
C PHE A 29 6.35 5.88 0.82
N CYS A 30 7.02 6.06 1.95
CA CYS A 30 8.33 6.71 2.04
C CYS A 30 9.35 5.72 2.59
N LEU A 31 10.49 5.59 1.90
CA LEU A 31 11.63 4.85 2.43
C LEU A 31 12.39 5.74 3.41
N LYS A 32 12.49 5.29 4.66
CA LYS A 32 13.39 5.85 5.66
C LYS A 32 14.61 4.94 5.75
N SER A 33 15.71 5.38 5.14
CA SER A 33 17.03 4.81 5.40
C SER A 33 17.56 5.44 6.69
N ASP A 34 17.89 4.61 7.68
CA ASP A 34 18.78 5.07 8.73
C ASP A 34 20.18 5.32 8.11
N SER A 35 20.93 6.27 8.67
CA SER A 35 22.24 6.71 8.15
C SER A 35 23.15 5.51 7.83
N PRO A 36 24.04 5.56 6.81
CA PRO A 36 24.91 4.45 6.40
C PRO A 36 25.73 3.79 7.53
N GLN A 37 25.83 4.46 8.68
CA GLN A 37 26.62 4.06 9.84
C GLN A 37 25.85 3.18 10.84
N THR A 38 24.53 3.02 10.69
CA THR A 38 23.71 2.13 11.53
C THR A 38 23.34 0.86 10.76
N ARG A 39 23.65 -0.32 11.32
CA ARG A 39 23.24 -1.64 10.79
C ARG A 39 21.73 -1.92 10.94
N LEU A 40 20.89 -0.89 10.84
CA LEU A 40 19.44 -1.03 10.94
C LEU A 40 18.84 -1.29 9.56
N PRO A 41 17.82 -2.15 9.46
CA PRO A 41 17.13 -2.39 8.20
C PRO A 41 16.38 -1.13 7.75
N ALA A 42 16.31 -0.91 6.44
CA ALA A 42 15.53 0.19 5.86
C ALA A 42 14.05 0.05 6.25
N LYS A 43 13.44 1.16 6.67
CA LYS A 43 12.02 1.20 7.08
C LYS A 43 11.18 1.79 5.98
N ILE A 44 9.98 1.27 5.78
CA ILE A 44 8.98 1.86 4.88
C ILE A 44 7.84 2.38 5.76
N GLU A 45 7.44 3.63 5.54
CA GLU A 45 6.36 4.27 6.28
C GLU A 45 5.29 4.83 5.34
N THR A 46 4.05 4.91 5.85
CA THR A 46 2.96 5.65 5.22
C THR A 46 2.08 6.29 6.29
N ARG A 47 1.20 7.21 5.89
CA ARG A 47 0.20 7.82 6.75
C ARG A 47 -1.15 7.72 6.08
N PHE A 48 -2.15 7.34 6.86
CA PHE A 48 -3.52 7.16 6.40
C PHE A 48 -4.49 7.62 7.48
N THR A 49 -5.51 8.37 7.08
CA THR A 49 -6.62 8.75 7.94
C THR A 49 -7.88 8.04 7.43
N PRO A 50 -8.37 7.02 8.15
CA PRO A 50 -9.55 6.27 7.73
C PRO A 50 -10.79 7.16 7.67
N ALA A 51 -11.44 7.20 6.50
CA ALA A 51 -12.80 7.70 6.36
C ALA A 51 -13.84 6.73 6.97
N LYS A 52 -15.06 7.23 7.22
CA LYS A 52 -16.16 6.45 7.82
C LYS A 52 -16.50 5.16 7.06
N ILE A 53 -16.26 5.12 5.75
CA ILE A 53 -16.49 3.94 4.90
C ILE A 53 -15.62 2.73 5.29
N TYR A 54 -14.53 2.94 6.02
CA TYR A 54 -13.64 1.87 6.49
C TYR A 54 -14.00 1.39 7.91
N GLN A 55 -15.17 1.75 8.42
CA GLN A 55 -15.59 1.38 9.77
C GLN A 55 -16.04 -0.09 9.84
N GLY A 56 -15.57 -0.83 10.85
CA GLY A 56 -16.13 -2.12 11.26
C GLY A 56 -17.14 -1.94 12.39
N PHE A 57 -16.65 -1.73 13.61
CA PHE A 57 -17.46 -1.39 14.78
C PHE A 57 -17.66 0.12 14.91
N ASN A 58 -18.64 0.56 15.70
CA ASN A 58 -18.94 1.98 15.86
C ASN A 58 -17.67 2.78 16.24
N ASN A 59 -17.26 3.69 15.34
CA ASN A 59 -16.06 4.54 15.44
C ASN A 59 -14.73 3.78 15.50
N ILE A 60 -14.67 2.53 15.01
CA ILE A 60 -13.47 1.69 14.95
C ILE A 60 -13.27 1.23 13.51
N VAL A 61 -12.05 1.37 13.02
CA VAL A 61 -11.65 0.92 11.67
C VAL A 61 -11.79 -0.60 11.59
N HIS A 62 -12.30 -1.09 10.45
CA HIS A 62 -12.33 -2.50 10.15
C HIS A 62 -10.91 -3.08 10.10
N GLY A 63 -10.70 -4.27 10.65
CA GLY A 63 -9.35 -4.84 10.81
C GLY A 63 -8.75 -5.44 9.54
N GLY A 64 -9.59 -5.76 8.55
CA GLY A 64 -9.18 -6.24 7.23
C GLY A 64 -9.04 -5.13 6.21
#